data_AF-A0A815F163-F1
#
_entry.id   AF-A0A815F163-F1
#
_cell.length_a   1.000
_cell.length_b   1.000
_cell.length_c   1.000
_cell.angle_alpha   90.00
_cell.angle_beta   90.00
_cell.angle_gamma   90.00
#
_symmetry.space_group_name_H-M   'P 1'
#
loop_
_entity.id
_entity.type
_entity.pdbx_description
1 polymer ?
#
loop_
_entity_poly.entity_id
_entity_poly.type
_entity_poly.pdbx_seq_one_letter_code
_entity_poly.pdbx_strand_id
1 'polypeptide(L)'
;MTSLQIHKPHQPELVQHDSSILDLAFAIDCTGSMGPYIVSAKNNIRSIVEKITASEKSDIRLALVEYRDHPPQDQTFVTRVHDFTSKVDEMKDWLKNCEADGGGDIPEAVADALDAVLKLSWRIK
;
A
#
# COMPACT_ATOMS: atom_id res chain seq x y z
N MET A 1 22.34 -21.16 40.62
CA MET A 1 21.19 -20.85 39.73
C MET A 1 21.40 -19.44 39.23
N THR A 2 21.84 -19.27 37.99
CA THR A 2 22.11 -17.94 37.41
C THR A 2 20.96 -17.63 36.47
N SER A 3 20.20 -16.58 36.78
CA SER A 3 19.04 -16.15 35.99
C SER A 3 19.51 -15.44 34.71
N LEU A 4 19.07 -15.91 33.55
CA LEU A 4 19.27 -15.25 32.26
C LEU A 4 18.31 -14.05 32.16
N GLN A 5 18.86 -12.84 32.16
CA GLN A 5 18.08 -11.64 31.84
C GLN A 5 17.95 -11.51 30.31
N ILE A 6 16.71 -11.62 29.82
CA ILE A 6 16.39 -11.42 28.40
C ILE A 6 16.48 -9.92 28.11
N HIS A 7 17.41 -9.55 27.22
CA HIS A 7 17.53 -8.17 26.74
C HIS A 7 16.30 -7.81 25.91
N LYS A 8 15.48 -6.87 26.39
CA LYS A 8 14.37 -6.32 25.59
C LYS A 8 14.97 -5.51 24.44
N PRO A 9 14.54 -5.72 23.19
CA PRO A 9 15.02 -4.90 22.07
C PRO A 9 14.66 -3.44 22.35
N HIS A 10 15.63 -2.55 22.18
CA HIS A 10 15.42 -1.11 22.19
C HIS A 10 14.56 -0.77 20.98
N GLN A 11 13.26 -0.54 21.20
CA GLN A 11 12.42 0.04 20.17
C GLN A 11 12.94 1.46 19.90
N PRO A 12 13.24 1.82 18.65
CA PRO A 12 13.64 3.18 18.34
C PRO A 12 12.54 4.13 18.81
N GLU A 13 12.93 5.19 19.48
CA GLU A 13 12.02 6.24 19.89
C GLU A 13 11.31 6.76 18.65
N LEU A 14 9.98 6.68 18.63
CA LEU A 14 9.18 7.16 17.51
C LEU A 14 9.44 8.65 17.39
N VAL A 15 10.09 9.06 16.29
CA VAL A 15 10.30 10.48 15.98
C VAL A 15 8.93 11.14 15.94
N GLN A 16 8.73 12.12 16.80
CA GLN A 16 7.50 12.90 16.85
C GLN A 16 7.45 13.77 15.59
N HIS A 17 6.88 13.24 14.51
CA HIS A 17 6.64 14.00 13.30
C HIS A 17 5.52 14.99 13.56
N ASP A 18 5.88 16.27 13.70
CA ASP A 18 4.95 17.41 13.78
C ASP A 18 4.29 17.72 12.42
N SER A 19 4.27 16.75 11.49
CA SER A 19 3.69 16.98 10.17
C SER A 19 2.18 16.79 10.24
N SER A 20 1.47 17.91 10.29
CA SER A 20 0.03 18.04 10.04
C SER A 20 -0.39 17.58 8.64
N ILE A 21 0.49 16.97 7.85
CA ILE A 21 0.36 16.64 6.43
C ILE A 21 0.99 15.27 6.22
N LEU A 22 0.22 14.31 5.69
CA LEU A 22 0.69 12.96 5.35
C LEU A 22 0.16 12.53 3.97
N ASP A 23 1.07 12.20 3.06
CA ASP A 23 0.73 11.48 1.82
C ASP A 23 1.11 10.01 1.99
N LEU A 24 0.15 9.10 1.77
CA LEU A 24 0.35 7.66 1.88
C LEU A 24 -0.09 6.98 0.59
N ALA A 25 0.86 6.37 -0.13
CA ALA A 25 0.59 5.58 -1.32
C ALA A 25 0.76 4.09 -1.03
N PHE A 26 -0.16 3.26 -1.52
CA PHE A 26 -0.07 1.81 -1.48
C PHE A 26 0.22 1.28 -2.88
N ALA A 27 1.17 0.36 -3.01
CA ALA A 27 1.31 -0.48 -4.20
C ALA A 27 0.81 -1.88 -3.85
N ILE A 28 -0.09 -2.44 -4.66
CA ILE A 28 -0.70 -3.76 -4.41
C ILE A 28 -0.52 -4.69 -5.61
N ASP A 29 -0.01 -5.88 -5.30
CA ASP A 29 0.05 -7.00 -6.23
C ASP A 29 -1.37 -7.56 -6.45
N CYS A 30 -1.80 -7.59 -7.71
CA CYS A 30 -3.10 -8.10 -8.14
C CYS A 30 -2.96 -9.34 -9.04
N THR A 31 -1.84 -10.07 -8.99
CA THR A 31 -1.62 -11.28 -9.81
C THR A 31 -2.31 -12.49 -9.20
N GLY A 32 -2.52 -13.56 -9.98
CA GLY A 32 -3.26 -14.74 -9.52
C GLY A 32 -2.67 -15.40 -8.26
N SER A 33 -1.35 -15.28 -8.06
CA SER A 33 -0.65 -15.81 -6.88
C SER A 33 -1.14 -15.19 -5.56
N MET A 34 -1.70 -13.97 -5.62
CA MET A 34 -2.27 -13.26 -4.48
C MET A 34 -3.66 -13.76 -4.08
N GLY A 35 -4.28 -14.70 -4.81
CA GLY A 35 -5.64 -15.19 -4.54
C GLY A 35 -5.95 -15.48 -3.06
N PRO A 36 -5.11 -16.26 -2.34
CA PRO A 36 -5.30 -16.53 -0.91
C PRO A 36 -5.12 -15.31 0.01
N TYR A 37 -4.45 -14.26 -0.46
CA TYR A 37 -3.95 -13.15 0.35
C TYR A 37 -4.65 -11.82 0.07
N ILE A 38 -5.23 -11.62 -1.11
CA ILE A 38 -5.72 -10.32 -1.59
C ILE A 38 -6.80 -9.74 -0.66
N VAL A 39 -7.69 -10.58 -0.14
CA VAL A 39 -8.71 -10.16 0.84
C VAL A 39 -8.07 -9.67 2.14
N SER A 40 -7.06 -10.38 2.64
CA SER A 40 -6.33 -9.97 3.85
C SER A 40 -5.54 -8.68 3.62
N ALA A 41 -4.87 -8.54 2.47
CA ALA A 41 -4.15 -7.34 2.08
C ALA A 41 -5.08 -6.11 2.03
N LYS A 42 -6.23 -6.23 1.34
CA LYS A 42 -7.28 -5.19 1.29
C LYS A 42 -7.76 -4.79 2.68
N ASN A 43 -8.02 -5.77 3.55
CA ASN A 43 -8.45 -5.51 4.93
C ASN A 43 -7.38 -4.82 5.78
N ASN A 44 -6.11 -5.19 5.61
CA ASN A 44 -5.00 -4.57 6.31
C ASN A 44 -4.81 -3.12 5.89
N ILE A 45 -4.83 -2.83 4.58
CA ILE A 45 -4.77 -1.46 4.06
C ILE A 45 -5.94 -0.64 4.60
N ARG A 46 -7.17 -1.18 4.57
CA ARG A 46 -8.35 -0.51 5.14
C ARG A 46 -8.16 -0.19 6.62
N SER A 47 -7.65 -1.13 7.41
CA SER A 47 -7.39 -0.91 8.85
C SER A 47 -6.34 0.18 9.09
N ILE A 48 -5.29 0.23 8.26
CA ILE A 48 -4.27 1.27 8.31
C ILE A 48 -4.91 2.63 8.01
N VAL A 49 -5.66 2.74 6.91
CA VAL A 49 -6.37 3.97 6.52
C VAL A 49 -7.28 4.46 7.66
N GLU A 50 -8.13 3.58 8.19
CA GLU A 50 -9.05 3.93 9.28
C GLU A 50 -8.30 4.44 10.52
N LYS A 51 -7.23 3.74 10.95
CA LYS A 51 -6.43 4.13 12.12
C LYS A 51 -5.75 5.50 11.95
N ILE A 52 -5.17 5.76 10.79
CA ILE A 52 -4.45 7.01 10.55
C ILE A 52 -5.44 8.17 10.49
N THR A 53 -6.58 7.99 9.79
CA THR A 53 -7.62 9.01 9.66
C THR A 53 -8.33 9.32 10.99
N ALA A 54 -8.44 8.35 11.88
CA ALA A 54 -9.01 8.53 13.22
C ALA A 54 -8.08 9.26 14.20
N SER A 55 -6.79 9.45 13.87
CA SER A 55 -5.82 10.07 14.78
C SER A 55 -5.94 11.62 14.86
N GLU A 56 -6.93 12.21 14.19
CA GLU A 56 -7.38 13.62 14.20
C GLU A 56 -6.33 14.72 13.90
N LYS A 57 -5.07 14.39 13.62
CA LYS A 57 -3.97 15.38 13.62
C LYS A 57 -3.31 15.67 12.27
N SER A 58 -3.78 15.09 11.16
CA SER A 58 -3.10 15.23 9.86
C SER A 58 -4.06 15.37 8.67
N ASP A 59 -3.75 16.29 7.75
CA ASP A 59 -4.24 16.38 6.38
C ASP A 59 -3.66 15.22 5.56
N ILE A 60 -4.44 14.15 5.48
CA ILE A 60 -4.06 12.88 4.88
C ILE A 60 -4.57 12.81 3.45
N ARG A 61 -3.68 12.42 2.52
CA ARG A 61 -4.07 11.97 1.18
C ARG A 61 -3.60 10.54 0.97
N LEU A 62 -4.43 9.77 0.29
CA LEU A 62 -4.24 8.35 0.03
C LEU A 62 -4.15 8.10 -1.47
N ALA A 63 -3.24 7.26 -1.91
CA ALA A 63 -3.12 6.82 -3.30
C ALA A 63 -2.99 5.30 -3.38
N LEU A 64 -3.34 4.73 -4.53
CA LEU A 64 -3.25 3.30 -4.79
C LEU A 64 -2.68 3.05 -6.18
N VAL A 65 -1.66 2.20 -6.26
CA VAL A 65 -1.14 1.64 -7.51
C VAL A 65 -1.36 0.15 -7.48
N GLU A 66 -2.21 -0.36 -8.35
CA GLU A 66 -2.36 -1.80 -8.57
C GLU A 66 -1.38 -2.22 -9.65
N TYR A 67 -0.76 -3.38 -9.51
CA TYR A 67 0.09 -3.94 -10.56
C TYR A 67 -0.19 -5.42 -10.81
N ARG A 68 0.09 -5.84 -12.03
CA ARG A 68 0.13 -7.25 -12.43
C ARG A 68 1.43 -7.52 -13.16
N ASP A 69 1.34 -7.95 -14.42
CA ASP A 69 2.47 -8.36 -15.21
C ASP A 69 2.40 -7.80 -16.63
N HIS A 70 3.49 -7.97 -17.36
CA HIS A 70 3.63 -7.52 -18.74
C HIS A 70 3.01 -8.52 -19.71
N PRO A 71 2.58 -8.06 -20.90
CA PRO A 71 2.37 -8.97 -22.02
C PRO A 71 3.70 -9.67 -22.41
N PRO A 72 3.66 -10.93 -22.86
CA PRO A 72 2.49 -11.77 -23.12
C PRO A 72 1.83 -12.45 -21.90
N GLN A 73 2.41 -12.37 -20.71
CA GLN A 73 1.98 -13.08 -19.50
C GLN A 73 0.60 -12.59 -19.08
N ASP A 74 0.42 -11.27 -19.01
CA ASP A 74 -0.87 -10.64 -18.74
C ASP A 74 -1.22 -9.62 -19.83
N GLN A 75 -2.45 -9.66 -20.33
CA GLN A 75 -2.95 -8.75 -21.37
C GLN A 75 -3.92 -7.69 -20.83
N THR A 76 -4.17 -7.66 -19.52
CA THR A 76 -5.13 -6.76 -18.88
C THR A 76 -4.53 -5.39 -18.57
N PHE A 77 -3.51 -5.34 -17.71
CA PHE A 77 -2.77 -4.12 -17.37
C PHE A 77 -1.46 -4.46 -16.67
N VAL A 78 -0.44 -3.61 -16.85
CA VAL A 78 0.80 -3.65 -16.06
C VAL A 78 0.60 -2.91 -14.74
N THR A 79 0.10 -1.67 -14.82
CA THR A 79 -0.22 -0.84 -13.65
C THR A 79 -1.55 -0.12 -13.83
N ARG A 80 -2.34 0.01 -12.75
CA ARG A 80 -3.46 0.95 -12.65
C ARG A 80 -3.19 1.94 -11.53
N VAL A 81 -3.21 3.22 -11.88
CA VAL A 81 -2.83 4.31 -10.97
C VAL A 81 -4.08 5.06 -10.54
N HIS A 82 -4.28 5.12 -9.23
CA HIS A 82 -5.24 5.99 -8.55
C HIS A 82 -4.44 7.03 -7.78
N ASP A 83 -4.49 8.29 -8.26
CA ASP A 83 -3.72 9.39 -7.66
C ASP A 83 -4.29 9.80 -6.29
N PHE A 84 -3.61 10.72 -5.60
CA PHE A 84 -3.96 11.13 -4.24
C PHE A 84 -5.40 11.67 -4.12
N THR A 85 -6.16 11.07 -3.20
CA THR A 85 -7.47 11.55 -2.74
C THR A 85 -7.45 11.79 -1.23
N SER A 86 -8.20 12.79 -0.77
CA SER A 86 -8.50 12.98 0.67
C SER A 86 -9.77 12.24 1.10
N LYS A 87 -10.48 11.59 0.16
CA LYS A 87 -11.72 10.86 0.43
C LYS A 87 -11.43 9.41 0.77
N VAL A 88 -11.55 9.07 2.04
CA VAL A 88 -11.33 7.70 2.54
C VAL A 88 -12.22 6.67 1.84
N ASP A 89 -13.47 7.02 1.52
CA ASP A 89 -14.39 6.08 0.87
C ASP A 89 -14.01 5.81 -0.59
N GLU A 90 -13.38 6.77 -1.28
CA GLU A 90 -12.85 6.56 -2.62
C GLU A 90 -11.70 5.54 -2.62
N MET A 91 -10.78 5.64 -1.65
CA MET A 91 -9.74 4.62 -1.43
C MET A 91 -10.33 3.23 -1.14
N LYS A 92 -11.41 3.15 -0.34
CA LYS A 92 -12.09 1.87 -0.05
C LYS A 92 -12.73 1.28 -1.30
N ASP A 93 -13.29 2.12 -2.17
CA ASP A 93 -13.89 1.68 -3.44
C ASP A 93 -12.81 1.16 -4.40
N TRP A 94 -11.65 1.82 -4.51
CA TRP A 94 -10.53 1.30 -5.29
C TRP A 94 -10.07 -0.07 -4.77
N LEU A 95 -9.85 -0.20 -3.46
CA LEU A 95 -9.46 -1.47 -2.84
C LEU A 95 -10.49 -2.57 -3.12
N LYS A 96 -11.78 -2.25 -3.07
CA LYS A 96 -12.86 -3.21 -3.32
C LYS A 96 -12.71 -3.84 -4.72
N ASN A 97 -12.26 -3.08 -5.70
CA ASN A 97 -12.09 -3.51 -7.09
C ASN A 97 -10.75 -4.22 -7.37
N CYS A 98 -9.82 -4.27 -6.40
CA CYS A 98 -8.60 -5.07 -6.53
C CYS A 98 -8.95 -6.57 -6.51
N GLU A 99 -8.59 -7.27 -7.58
CA GLU A 99 -8.84 -8.70 -7.79
C GLU A 99 -7.54 -9.38 -8.21
N ALA A 100 -7.22 -10.48 -7.53
CA ALA A 100 -6.07 -11.33 -7.83
C ALA A 100 -6.38 -12.24 -9.02
N ASP A 101 -5.78 -11.95 -10.16
CA ASP A 101 -5.95 -12.69 -11.41
C ASP A 101 -4.81 -12.35 -12.39
N GLY A 102 -4.66 -13.12 -13.46
CA GLY A 102 -3.59 -12.92 -14.43
C GLY A 102 -2.19 -13.19 -13.87
N GLY A 103 -1.20 -12.51 -14.42
CA GLY A 103 0.21 -12.94 -14.39
C GLY A 103 0.46 -14.10 -15.35
N GLY A 104 1.58 -14.81 -15.21
CA GLY A 104 1.83 -16.00 -16.04
C GLY A 104 3.17 -16.67 -15.81
N ASP A 105 4.16 -15.93 -15.35
CA ASP A 105 5.40 -16.47 -14.83
C ASP A 105 5.60 -16.06 -13.35
N ILE A 106 6.82 -16.23 -12.84
CA ILE A 106 7.15 -15.96 -11.43
C ILE A 106 7.51 -14.48 -11.19
N PRO A 107 8.28 -13.81 -12.08
CA PRO A 107 8.47 -12.36 -11.97
C PRO A 107 7.16 -11.60 -12.21
N GLU A 108 6.99 -10.46 -11.53
CA GLU A 108 5.80 -9.61 -11.68
C GLU A 108 6.25 -8.14 -11.81
N ALA A 109 5.38 -7.24 -12.27
CA ALA A 109 5.71 -5.85 -12.63
C ALA A 109 5.84 -4.87 -11.43
N VAL A 110 6.44 -5.32 -10.33
CA VAL A 110 6.62 -4.49 -9.12
C VAL A 110 7.49 -3.25 -9.37
N ALA A 111 8.47 -3.34 -10.26
CA ALA A 111 9.35 -2.21 -10.58
C ALA A 111 8.56 -1.07 -11.26
N ASP A 112 7.68 -1.41 -12.21
CA ASP A 112 6.77 -0.48 -12.88
C ASP A 112 5.78 0.13 -11.90
N ALA A 113 5.29 -0.66 -10.94
CA ALA A 113 4.45 -0.16 -9.87
C ALA A 113 5.17 0.92 -9.03
N LEU A 114 6.43 0.68 -8.66
CA LEU A 114 7.22 1.64 -7.89
C LEU A 114 7.56 2.90 -8.71
N ASP A 115 7.89 2.76 -9.99
CA ASP A 115 8.08 3.91 -10.90
C ASP A 115 6.78 4.74 -11.03
N ALA A 116 5.63 4.09 -11.14
CA ALA A 116 4.33 4.76 -11.14
C ALA A 116 4.05 5.48 -9.81
N VAL A 117 4.39 4.87 -8.67
CA VAL A 117 4.29 5.52 -7.35
C VAL A 117 5.11 6.80 -7.29
N LEU A 118 6.31 6.82 -7.85
CA LEU A 118 7.16 8.02 -7.87
C LEU A 118 6.58 9.17 -8.72
N LYS A 119 5.65 8.87 -9.63
CA LYS A 119 5.00 9.83 -10.53
C LYS A 119 3.67 10.37 -10.00
N LEU A 120 3.19 9.90 -8.85
CA LEU A 120 1.98 10.40 -8.19
C LEU A 120 2.12 11.90 -7.84
N SER A 121 0.99 12.57 -7.61
CA SER A 121 0.93 14.00 -7.29
C SER A 121 1.33 14.30 -5.83
N TRP A 122 2.53 13.88 -5.42
CA TRP A 122 3.11 14.11 -4.09
C TRP A 122 3.14 15.61 -3.75
N ARG A 123 2.81 15.95 -2.50
CA ARG A 123 3.02 17.32 -2.00
C ARG A 123 4.53 17.58 -1.94
N ILE A 124 4.97 18.61 -2.65
CA ILE A 124 6.33 19.14 -2.52
C ILE A 124 6.40 19.82 -1.15
N LYS A 125 7.50 19.60 -0.43
CA LYS A 125 7.77 20.21 0.87
C LYS A 125 8.21 21.67 0.72
#